data_AF-A0A2R7R560-F1
#
_entry.id   AF-A0A2R7R560-F1
#
_cell.length_a   1.000
_cell.length_b   1.000
_cell.length_c   1.000
_cell.angle_alpha   90.00
_cell.angle_beta   90.00
_cell.angle_gamma   90.00
#
_symmetry.space_group_name_H-M   'P 1'
#
loop_
_entity.id
_entity.type
_entity.pdbx_description
1 polymer ?
#
loop_
_entity_poly.entity_id
_entity_poly.type
_entity_poly.pdbx_seq_one_letter_code
_entity_poly.pdbx_strand_id
1 'polypeptide(L)'
;MEFTLELPFSPLGREQVVRQVRRMQEEEGQARSFEYRLAEELSKLIPQLTDWDIKPPTGAQMAYATSLCAQLGIPLPAATRRSRAMMQTFLAEAKSLAGERSQ
;
A
#
# COMPACT_ATOMS: atom_id res chain seq x y z
N MET A 1 0.22 -7.90 14.15
CA MET A 1 0.47 -9.19 13.49
C MET A 1 1.95 -9.25 13.21
N GLU A 2 2.64 -10.25 13.74
CA GLU A 2 4.04 -10.52 13.44
C GLU A 2 4.11 -11.42 12.20
N PHE A 3 4.98 -11.11 11.25
CA PHE A 3 5.20 -11.91 10.05
C PHE A 3 6.67 -11.87 9.64
N THR A 4 7.13 -12.92 8.97
CA THR A 4 8.49 -13.02 8.44
C THR A 4 8.43 -13.19 6.94
N LEU A 5 9.30 -12.48 6.22
CA LEU A 5 9.47 -12.62 4.77
C LEU A 5 10.87 -13.17 4.50
N GLU A 6 10.95 -14.22 3.69
CA GLU A 6 12.24 -14.72 3.20
C GLU A 6 12.68 -13.90 1.98
N LEU A 7 13.79 -13.19 2.12
CA LEU A 7 14.36 -12.33 1.07
C LEU A 7 15.64 -12.98 0.53
N PRO A 8 15.63 -13.51 -0.71
CA PRO A 8 16.84 -14.05 -1.30
C PRO A 8 17.79 -12.91 -1.68
N PHE A 9 19.00 -12.94 -1.12
CA PHE A 9 20.08 -12.02 -1.49
C PHE A 9 21.05 -12.71 -2.45
N SER A 10 21.71 -11.91 -3.30
CA SER A 10 22.94 -12.34 -3.97
C SER A 10 24.02 -12.71 -2.95
N PRO A 11 25.03 -13.53 -3.30
CA PRO A 11 26.09 -13.89 -2.36
C PRO A 11 26.79 -12.68 -1.72
N LEU A 12 27.08 -11.64 -2.51
CA LEU A 12 27.66 -10.39 -2.03
C LEU A 12 26.71 -9.63 -1.10
N GLY A 13 25.43 -9.49 -1.48
CA GLY A 13 24.44 -8.80 -0.65
C GLY A 13 24.24 -9.48 0.69
N ARG A 14 24.21 -10.82 0.70
CA ARG A 14 24.13 -11.62 1.93
C ARG A 14 25.32 -11.34 2.86
N GLU A 15 26.53 -11.32 2.33
CA GLU A 15 27.73 -11.05 3.13
C GLU A 15 27.69 -9.65 3.75
N GLN A 16 27.28 -8.63 2.98
CA GLN A 16 27.15 -7.25 3.47
C GLN A 16 26.12 -7.13 4.59
N VAL A 17 24.94 -7.76 4.45
CA VAL A 17 23.90 -7.76 5.49
C VAL A 17 24.40 -8.46 6.75
N VAL A 18 25.05 -9.63 6.63
CA VAL A 18 25.60 -10.35 7.78
C VAL A 18 26.64 -9.52 8.53
N ARG A 19 27.55 -8.85 7.81
CA ARG A 19 28.54 -7.95 8.42
C ARG A 19 27.87 -6.79 9.15
N GLN A 20 26.83 -6.20 8.56
CA GLN A 20 26.10 -5.10 9.19
C GLN A 20 25.38 -5.56 10.46
N VAL A 21 24.70 -6.70 10.43
CA VAL A 21 24.02 -7.27 11.61
C VAL A 21 25.00 -7.58 12.74
N ARG A 22 26.18 -8.14 12.44
CA ARG A 22 27.22 -8.37 13.46
C ARG A 22 27.67 -7.07 14.11
N ARG A 23 27.93 -6.02 13.32
CA ARG A 23 28.27 -4.68 13.84
C ARG A 23 27.20 -4.14 14.79
N MET A 24 25.92 -4.37 14.47
CA MET A 24 24.82 -3.94 15.35
C MET A 24 24.81 -4.68 16.69
N GLN A 25 25.26 -5.94 16.72
CA GLN A 25 25.32 -6.76 17.94
C GLN A 25 26.55 -6.42 18.80
N GLU A 26 27.65 -6.00 18.18
CA GLU A 26 28.93 -5.74 18.84
C GLU A 26 29.08 -4.28 19.31
N GLU A 27 28.44 -3.31 18.63
CA GLU A 27 28.59 -1.88 18.90
C GLU A 27 27.24 -1.23 19.27
N GLU A 28 26.96 -1.08 20.58
CA GLU A 28 25.69 -0.58 21.15
C GLU A 28 25.22 0.79 20.62
N GLY A 29 26.07 1.57 19.93
CA GLY A 29 25.74 2.88 19.38
C GLY A 29 25.36 2.91 17.88
N GLN A 30 25.78 1.92 17.08
CA GLN A 30 25.56 1.95 15.62
C GLN A 30 24.30 1.21 15.17
N ALA A 31 23.76 0.33 16.02
CA ALA A 31 22.61 -0.53 15.71
C ALA A 31 21.41 0.22 15.15
N ARG A 32 21.03 1.31 15.82
CA ARG A 32 19.85 2.10 15.47
C ARG A 32 19.98 2.78 14.10
N SER A 33 21.19 3.18 13.68
CA SER A 33 21.39 3.92 12.43
C SER A 33 21.11 3.08 11.17
N PHE A 34 21.34 1.77 11.23
CA PHE A 34 21.05 0.87 10.12
C PHE A 34 19.57 0.49 10.10
N GLU A 35 19.00 0.14 11.26
CA GLU A 35 17.58 -0.19 11.38
C GLU A 35 16.68 0.95 10.89
N TYR A 36 16.97 2.18 11.30
CA TYR A 36 16.19 3.34 10.85
C TYR A 36 16.30 3.57 9.34
N ARG A 37 17.50 3.49 8.76
CA ARG A 37 17.67 3.64 7.31
C ARG A 37 16.98 2.53 6.54
N LEU A 38 17.10 1.28 7.00
CA LEU A 38 16.44 0.14 6.36
C LEU A 38 14.91 0.28 6.45
N ALA A 39 14.39 0.63 7.61
CA ALA A 39 12.96 0.86 7.81
C ALA A 39 12.44 2.01 6.95
N GLU A 40 13.17 3.12 6.87
CA GLU A 40 12.81 4.27 6.05
C GLU A 40 12.72 3.89 4.56
N GLU A 41 13.73 3.21 4.02
CA GLU A 41 13.74 2.82 2.61
C GLU A 41 12.68 1.76 2.30
N LEU A 42 12.49 0.77 3.17
CA LEU A 42 11.42 -0.22 3.01
C LEU A 42 10.03 0.42 3.08
N SER A 43 9.82 1.43 3.94
CA SER A 43 8.54 2.13 4.04
C SER A 43 8.13 2.83 2.74
N LYS A 44 9.12 3.29 1.96
CA LYS A 44 8.91 3.91 0.64
C LYS A 44 8.67 2.86 -0.43
N LEU A 45 9.39 1.73 -0.38
CA LEU A 45 9.36 0.69 -1.41
C LEU A 45 8.16 -0.25 -1.30
N ILE A 46 7.79 -0.69 -0.10
CA ILE A 46 6.72 -1.68 0.10
C ILE A 46 5.42 -1.26 -0.60
N PRO A 47 4.90 -0.02 -0.44
CA PRO A 47 3.66 0.40 -1.13
C PRO A 47 3.75 0.36 -2.67
N GLN A 48 4.95 0.40 -3.23
CA GLN A 48 5.19 0.32 -4.67
C GLN A 48 5.19 -1.13 -5.16
N LEU A 49 5.65 -2.05 -4.31
CA LEU A 49 5.78 -3.48 -4.59
C LEU A 49 4.50 -4.27 -4.33
N THR A 50 3.53 -3.73 -3.57
CA THR A 50 2.23 -4.39 -3.39
C THR A 50 1.49 -4.55 -4.71
N ASP A 51 0.57 -5.50 -4.75
CA ASP A 51 -0.31 -5.70 -5.90
C ASP A 51 -1.14 -4.45 -6.21
N TRP A 52 -1.48 -4.31 -7.49
CA TRP A 52 -2.13 -3.11 -8.01
C TRP A 52 -3.47 -2.82 -7.33
N ASP A 53 -4.23 -3.85 -6.99
CA ASP A 53 -5.58 -3.82 -6.45
C ASP A 53 -5.63 -3.43 -4.95
N ILE A 54 -4.54 -3.71 -4.23
CA ILE A 54 -4.36 -3.34 -2.82
C ILE A 54 -4.04 -1.84 -2.67
N LYS A 55 -3.41 -1.24 -3.69
CA LYS A 55 -3.02 0.18 -3.65
C LYS A 55 -4.23 1.11 -3.55
N PRO A 56 -4.05 2.36 -3.08
CA PRO A 56 -5.11 3.37 -3.09
C PRO A 56 -5.64 3.66 -4.50
N PRO A 57 -6.93 4.06 -4.62
CA PRO A 57 -7.52 4.47 -5.89
C PRO A 57 -6.72 5.54 -6.62
N THR A 58 -6.78 5.51 -7.95
CA THR A 58 -6.17 6.57 -8.78
C THR A 58 -6.93 7.88 -8.63
N GLY A 59 -6.29 9.01 -8.97
CA GLY A 59 -6.97 10.31 -8.99
C GLY A 59 -8.23 10.33 -9.87
N ALA A 60 -8.19 9.63 -11.02
CA ALA A 60 -9.34 9.49 -11.91
C ALA A 60 -10.48 8.68 -11.27
N GLN A 61 -10.16 7.57 -10.59
CA GLN A 61 -11.17 6.79 -9.86
C GLN A 61 -11.79 7.62 -8.73
N MET A 62 -10.99 8.37 -7.96
CA MET A 62 -11.47 9.24 -6.90
C MET A 62 -12.38 10.36 -7.42
N ALA A 63 -11.97 11.05 -8.48
CA ALA A 63 -12.77 12.12 -9.09
C ALA A 63 -14.10 11.59 -9.62
N TYR A 64 -14.06 10.46 -10.31
CA TYR A 64 -15.26 9.83 -10.84
C TYR A 64 -16.21 9.37 -9.73
N ALA A 65 -15.70 8.67 -8.71
CA ALA A 65 -16.49 8.22 -7.57
C ALA A 65 -17.13 9.39 -6.81
N THR A 66 -16.40 10.49 -6.64
CA THR A 66 -16.90 11.71 -5.99
C THR A 66 -18.06 12.31 -6.76
N SER A 67 -17.92 12.43 -8.08
CA SER A 67 -18.99 12.93 -8.96
C SER A 67 -20.24 12.05 -8.91
N LEU A 68 -20.07 10.73 -9.02
CA LEU A 68 -21.17 9.77 -8.97
C LEU A 68 -21.91 9.79 -7.62
N CYS A 69 -21.17 9.88 -6.51
CA CYS A 69 -21.73 10.03 -5.17
C CYS A 69 -22.59 11.30 -5.05
N ALA A 70 -22.09 12.42 -5.57
CA ALA A 70 -22.80 13.70 -5.57
C ALA A 70 -24.11 13.61 -6.38
N GLN A 71 -24.09 12.96 -7.55
CA GLN A 71 -25.29 12.74 -8.37
C GLN A 71 -26.33 11.86 -7.67
N LEU A 72 -25.88 10.83 -6.94
CA LEU A 72 -26.76 9.90 -6.23
C LEU A 72 -27.24 10.40 -4.87
N GLY A 73 -26.67 11.50 -4.37
CA GLY A 73 -26.95 12.05 -3.03
C GLY A 73 -26.43 11.16 -1.89
N ILE A 74 -25.40 10.34 -2.15
CA ILE A 74 -24.81 9.42 -1.16
C ILE A 74 -23.37 9.82 -0.82
N PRO A 75 -22.87 9.55 0.40
CA PRO A 75 -21.47 9.78 0.72
C PRO A 75 -20.56 8.69 0.13
N LEU A 76 -19.35 9.07 -0.29
CA LEU A 76 -18.31 8.09 -0.70
C LEU A 76 -17.82 7.29 0.52
N PRO A 77 -18.00 5.95 0.57
CA PRO A 77 -17.61 5.15 1.72
C PRO A 77 -16.11 5.24 2.00
N ALA A 78 -15.73 5.41 3.28
CA ALA A 78 -14.31 5.59 3.64
C ALA A 78 -13.43 4.39 3.25
N ALA A 79 -14.01 3.18 3.23
CA ALA A 79 -13.28 1.96 2.91
C ALA A 79 -12.82 1.89 1.45
N THR A 80 -13.58 2.49 0.51
CA THR A 80 -13.23 2.47 -0.92
C THR A 80 -12.00 3.32 -1.22
N ARG A 81 -11.63 4.24 -0.34
CA ARG A 81 -10.43 5.11 -0.47
C ARG A 81 -9.11 4.38 -0.23
N ARG A 82 -9.15 3.15 0.31
CA ARG A 82 -7.95 2.41 0.71
C ARG A 82 -7.46 1.39 -0.32
N SER A 83 -8.33 0.96 -1.24
CA SER A 83 -8.01 -0.10 -2.19
C SER A 83 -8.69 0.16 -3.54
N ARG A 84 -7.96 -0.08 -4.62
CA ARG A 84 -8.47 -0.05 -5.99
C ARG A 84 -9.54 -1.10 -6.23
N ALA A 85 -9.39 -2.31 -5.68
CA ALA A 85 -10.43 -3.34 -5.75
C ALA A 85 -11.73 -2.85 -5.13
N MET A 86 -11.69 -2.35 -3.89
CA MET A 86 -12.88 -1.85 -3.20
C MET A 86 -13.55 -0.70 -3.95
N MET A 87 -12.74 0.20 -4.53
CA MET A 87 -13.26 1.28 -5.37
C MET A 87 -13.90 0.75 -6.66
N GLN A 88 -13.30 -0.24 -7.33
CA GLN A 88 -13.89 -0.84 -8.54
C GLN A 88 -15.23 -1.50 -8.25
N THR A 89 -15.32 -2.29 -7.17
CA THR A 89 -16.57 -2.91 -6.73
C THR A 89 -17.65 -1.85 -6.48
N PHE A 90 -17.32 -0.83 -5.69
CA PHE A 90 -18.23 0.28 -5.40
C PHE A 90 -18.73 0.99 -6.67
N LEU A 91 -17.81 1.31 -7.59
CA LEU A 91 -18.18 1.99 -8.84
C LEU A 91 -19.09 1.14 -9.73
N ALA A 92 -18.93 -0.19 -9.72
CA ALA A 92 -19.81 -1.09 -10.46
C ALA A 92 -21.23 -1.08 -9.86
N GLU A 93 -21.34 -1.21 -8.54
CA GLU A 93 -22.61 -1.20 -7.82
C GLU A 93 -23.35 0.15 -7.97
N ALA A 94 -22.64 1.26 -7.77
CA ALA A 94 -23.22 2.60 -7.87
C ALA A 94 -23.69 2.92 -9.29
N LYS A 95 -23.01 2.41 -10.33
CA LYS A 95 -23.47 2.52 -11.72
C LYS A 95 -24.76 1.76 -11.98
N SER A 96 -24.91 0.55 -11.44
CA SER A 96 -26.15 -0.23 -11.56
C SER A 96 -27.33 0.55 -10.98
N LEU A 97 -27.16 1.07 -9.77
CA LEU A 97 -28.19 1.85 -9.08
C LEU A 97 -28.56 3.15 -9.83
N ALA A 98 -27.58 3.82 -10.45
CA ALA A 98 -27.81 5.01 -11.26
C ALA A 98 -28.59 4.71 -12.55
N GLY A 99 -28.29 3.57 -13.19
CA GLY A 99 -29.00 3.09 -14.37
C GLY A 99 -30.46 2.75 -14.08
N GLU A 100 -30.73 2.10 -12.95
CA GLU A 100 -32.09 1.75 -12.50
C GLU A 100 -32.96 2.98 -12.18
N ARG A 101 -32.37 4.08 -11.71
CA ARG A 101 -33.09 5.34 -11.39
C ARG A 101 -33.42 6.20 -12.61
N SER A 102 -32.81 5.88 -13.76
CA SER A 102 -32.97 6.65 -15.01
C SER A 102 -33.97 5.99 -15.98
N GLN A 103 -34.61 4.90 -15.56
CA GLN A 103 -35.71 4.21 -16.23
C GLN A 103 -37.02 4.47 -15.48
#